data_AF-A0A9X1X1C3-F1
#
_entry.id   AF-A0A9X1X1C3-F1
#
_cell.length_a   1.000
_cell.length_b   1.000
_cell.length_c   1.000
_cell.angle_alpha   90.00
_cell.angle_beta   90.00
_cell.angle_gamma   90.00
#
_symmetry.space_group_name_H-M   'P 1'
#
loop_
_entity.id
_entity.type
_entity.pdbx_description
1 polymer ?
#
loop_
_entity_poly.entity_id
_entity_poly.type
_entity_poly.pdbx_seq_one_letter_code
_entity_poly.pdbx_strand_id
1 'polypeptide(L)'
;MITDATKLSNQKGSTLIVVMIVLLMLTIVGVFAIRTAMTTLNIATNAQTNQLLSQSADAPINGLQNQNVGTIRNLGSVIGFAIEDSKVEQGKEYIFCYRPTSSLRLANTISMAVARVGAGGAITAEGPAAAFCDLSADFGSSREAVVTQVSVKIPVDPPANSLPGDFLTQGNNESEGQITQTGTVKQRIRITTTAIFPVFAANQADAQACVRTRLNDNTDSATAGFVTVAQCLANLGVPVNSQMQEFYLQDWIEQLSEI
;
A
#
# COMPACT_ATOMS: atom_id res chain seq x y z
N MET A 1 -93.60 -20.96 -3.81
CA MET A 1 -93.19 -20.49 -5.16
C MET A 1 -92.64 -19.10 -4.93
N ILE A 2 -91.35 -18.78 -5.08
CA ILE A 2 -90.43 -19.12 -6.16
C ILE A 2 -89.02 -19.24 -5.56
N THR A 3 -88.32 -20.31 -5.95
CA THR A 3 -86.90 -20.57 -5.73
C THR A 3 -86.07 -19.64 -6.60
N ASP A 4 -85.19 -18.83 -5.98
CA ASP A 4 -84.19 -18.06 -6.72
C ASP A 4 -82.87 -18.84 -6.74
N ALA A 5 -82.47 -19.26 -7.93
CA ALA A 5 -81.34 -20.15 -8.17
C ALA A 5 -80.05 -19.33 -8.25
N THR A 6 -79.17 -19.48 -7.25
CA THR A 6 -77.79 -19.00 -7.30
C THR A 6 -77.03 -19.70 -8.42
N LYS A 7 -76.79 -18.97 -9.52
CA LYS A 7 -76.00 -19.42 -10.67
C LYS A 7 -74.51 -19.26 -10.34
N LEU A 8 -73.86 -20.31 -9.81
CA LEU A 8 -72.39 -20.35 -9.69
C LEU A 8 -71.77 -20.59 -11.08
N SER A 9 -71.27 -19.53 -11.71
CA SER A 9 -70.51 -19.61 -12.96
C SER A 9 -69.10 -20.14 -12.67
N ASN A 10 -68.79 -21.33 -13.17
CA ASN A 10 -67.53 -22.02 -12.95
C ASN A 10 -66.46 -21.50 -13.95
N GLN A 11 -65.83 -20.35 -13.67
CA GLN A 11 -64.67 -19.88 -14.44
C GLN A 11 -63.42 -20.69 -14.09
N LYS A 12 -63.31 -21.91 -14.62
CA LYS A 12 -62.13 -22.78 -14.41
C LYS A 12 -60.91 -22.45 -15.29
N GLY A 13 -61.03 -21.50 -16.23
CA GLY A 13 -59.94 -21.11 -17.14
C GLY A 13 -59.14 -19.87 -16.71
N SER A 14 -59.78 -18.91 -16.04
CA SER A 14 -59.17 -17.60 -15.72
C SER A 14 -58.19 -17.67 -14.53
N THR A 15 -58.48 -18.53 -13.54
CA THR A 15 -57.64 -18.67 -12.34
C THR A 15 -56.26 -19.22 -12.64
N LEU A 16 -56.10 -20.12 -13.61
CA LEU A 16 -54.80 -20.71 -13.96
C LEU A 16 -53.87 -19.68 -14.64
N ILE A 17 -54.43 -18.80 -15.47
CA ILE A 17 -53.68 -17.71 -16.12
C ILE A 17 -53.23 -16.67 -15.08
N VAL A 18 -54.14 -16.26 -14.19
CA VAL A 18 -53.81 -15.28 -13.14
C VAL A 18 -52.72 -15.81 -12.21
N VAL A 19 -52.81 -17.09 -11.81
CA VAL A 19 -51.78 -17.72 -10.96
C VAL A 19 -50.44 -17.82 -11.68
N MET A 20 -50.42 -18.17 -12.97
CA MET A 20 -49.19 -18.19 -13.77
C MET A 20 -48.53 -16.81 -13.87
N ILE A 21 -49.31 -15.74 -14.07
CA ILE A 21 -48.79 -14.36 -14.12
C ILE A 21 -48.25 -13.92 -12.77
N VAL A 22 -48.96 -14.23 -11.67
CA VAL A 22 -48.50 -13.91 -10.31
C VAL A 22 -47.21 -14.67 -9.98
N LEU A 23 -47.13 -15.95 -10.30
CA LEU A 23 -45.91 -16.74 -10.12
C LEU A 23 -44.74 -16.18 -10.93
N LEU A 24 -44.98 -15.73 -12.16
CA LEU A 24 -43.97 -15.12 -13.01
C LEU A 24 -43.47 -13.77 -12.44
N MET A 25 -44.36 -12.94 -11.91
CA MET A 25 -43.94 -11.70 -11.23
C MET A 25 -43.10 -11.99 -9.99
N LEU A 26 -43.50 -12.99 -9.19
CA LEU A 26 -42.76 -13.39 -7.98
C LEU A 26 -41.37 -13.94 -8.31
N THR A 27 -41.20 -14.71 -9.40
CA THR A 27 -39.88 -15.20 -9.80
C THR A 27 -38.98 -14.09 -10.32
N ILE A 28 -39.49 -13.11 -11.07
CA ILE A 28 -38.71 -11.95 -11.52
C ILE A 28 -38.19 -11.16 -10.32
N VAL A 29 -39.07 -10.80 -9.38
CA VAL A 29 -38.68 -10.06 -8.17
C VAL A 29 -37.68 -10.87 -7.34
N GLY A 30 -37.89 -12.19 -7.21
CA GLY A 30 -36.98 -13.09 -6.50
C GLY A 30 -35.58 -13.13 -7.13
N VAL A 31 -35.48 -13.24 -8.45
CA VAL A 31 -34.18 -13.25 -9.16
C VAL A 31 -33.46 -11.91 -9.04
N PHE A 32 -34.19 -10.79 -9.13
CA PHE A 32 -33.61 -9.46 -8.92
C PHE A 32 -33.08 -9.30 -7.50
N ALA A 33 -33.82 -9.73 -6.48
CA ALA A 33 -33.39 -9.68 -5.09
C ALA A 33 -32.14 -10.53 -4.82
N ILE A 34 -32.04 -11.71 -5.43
CA ILE A 34 -30.84 -12.56 -5.31
C ILE A 34 -29.64 -11.90 -6.00
N ARG A 35 -29.83 -11.34 -7.20
CA ARG A 35 -28.75 -10.63 -7.90
C ARG A 35 -28.27 -9.42 -7.12
N THR A 36 -29.17 -8.59 -6.59
CA THR A 36 -28.79 -7.43 -5.78
C THR A 36 -28.05 -7.85 -4.52
N ALA A 37 -28.51 -8.88 -3.81
CA ALA A 37 -27.83 -9.41 -2.63
C ALA A 37 -26.40 -9.91 -2.95
N MET A 38 -26.20 -10.65 -4.05
CA MET A 38 -24.88 -11.11 -4.48
C MET A 38 -23.97 -9.93 -4.87
N THR A 39 -24.50 -8.91 -5.55
CA THR A 39 -23.72 -7.71 -5.87
C THR A 39 -23.33 -6.93 -4.61
N THR A 40 -24.23 -6.76 -3.65
CA THR A 40 -23.94 -6.08 -2.38
C THR A 40 -22.90 -6.83 -1.57
N LEU A 41 -22.96 -8.17 -1.53
CA LEU A 41 -21.97 -8.98 -0.82
C LEU A 41 -20.59 -8.87 -1.46
N ASN A 42 -20.50 -8.97 -2.79
CA ASN A 42 -19.22 -8.81 -3.50
C ASN A 42 -18.63 -7.40 -3.33
N ILE A 43 -19.46 -6.36 -3.34
CA ILE A 43 -19.02 -4.98 -3.07
C ILE A 43 -18.53 -4.85 -1.63
N ALA A 44 -19.26 -5.41 -0.67
CA ALA A 44 -18.88 -5.38 0.74
C ALA A 44 -17.57 -6.13 1.00
N THR A 45 -17.36 -7.29 0.38
CA THR A 45 -16.11 -8.05 0.51
C THR A 45 -14.94 -7.30 -0.10
N ASN A 46 -15.07 -6.74 -1.31
CA ASN A 46 -14.01 -5.92 -1.91
C ASN A 46 -13.71 -4.66 -1.07
N ALA A 47 -14.74 -4.02 -0.51
CA ALA A 47 -14.55 -2.88 0.38
C ALA A 47 -13.81 -3.25 1.68
N GLN A 48 -14.14 -4.40 2.28
CA GLN A 48 -13.44 -4.91 3.47
C GLN A 48 -11.98 -5.28 3.16
N THR A 49 -11.72 -5.91 2.01
CA THR A 49 -10.36 -6.20 1.52
C THR A 49 -9.56 -4.90 1.37
N ASN A 50 -10.11 -3.90 0.68
CA ASN A 50 -9.43 -2.62 0.51
C ASN A 50 -9.19 -1.90 1.84
N GLN A 51 -10.17 -1.92 2.75
CA GLN A 51 -10.01 -1.29 4.06
C GLN A 51 -8.90 -1.95 4.89
N LEU A 52 -8.77 -3.28 4.83
CA LEU A 52 -7.69 -3.98 5.52
C LEU A 52 -6.33 -3.69 4.88
N LEU A 53 -6.26 -3.65 3.54
CA LEU A 53 -5.04 -3.28 2.83
C LEU A 53 -4.60 -1.87 3.16
N SER A 54 -5.52 -0.89 3.18
CA SER A 54 -5.20 0.49 3.56
C SER A 54 -4.64 0.55 4.97
N GLN A 55 -5.32 -0.05 5.95
CA GLN A 55 -4.85 -0.10 7.33
C GLN A 55 -3.47 -0.76 7.46
N SER A 56 -3.23 -1.84 6.72
CA SER A 56 -1.95 -2.54 6.73
C SER A 56 -0.83 -1.72 6.07
N ALA A 57 -1.14 -0.96 5.02
CA ALA A 57 -0.20 -0.04 4.39
C ALA A 57 0.12 1.17 5.29
N ASP A 58 -0.82 1.63 6.10
CA ASP A 58 -0.64 2.74 7.04
C ASP A 58 0.13 2.34 8.30
N ALA A 59 0.03 1.08 8.73
CA ALA A 59 0.68 0.58 9.95
C ALA A 59 2.20 0.84 10.02
N PRO A 60 3.02 0.54 8.99
CA PRO A 60 4.44 0.88 9.01
C PRO A 60 4.70 2.40 9.03
N ILE A 61 3.89 3.21 8.34
CA ILE A 61 4.02 4.68 8.34
C ILE A 61 3.82 5.22 9.75
N ASN A 62 2.71 4.84 10.39
CA ASN A 62 2.41 5.22 11.78
C ASN A 62 3.48 4.69 12.74
N GLY A 63 3.97 3.47 12.50
CA GLY A 63 5.05 2.88 13.28
C GLY A 63 6.34 3.70 13.21
N LEU A 64 6.68 4.24 12.04
CA LEU A 64 7.85 5.10 11.83
C LEU A 64 7.65 6.48 12.46
N GLN A 65 6.46 7.06 12.32
CA GLN A 65 6.13 8.36 12.92
C GLN A 65 6.21 8.32 14.45
N ASN A 66 5.90 7.19 15.09
CA ASN A 66 6.01 7.04 16.55
C ASN A 66 7.43 6.70 17.05
N GLN A 67 8.43 6.52 16.16
CA GLN A 67 9.80 6.29 16.60
C GLN A 67 10.47 7.59 17.02
N ASN A 68 11.37 7.53 18.00
CA ASN A 68 12.19 8.67 18.39
C ASN A 68 13.10 9.13 17.23
N VAL A 69 13.25 10.44 17.07
CA VAL A 69 14.12 11.07 16.05
C VAL A 69 15.55 10.51 16.05
N GLY A 70 16.14 10.29 17.23
CA GLY A 70 17.50 9.76 17.36
C GLY A 70 17.63 8.34 16.81
N THR A 71 16.54 7.56 16.86
CA THR A 71 16.47 6.21 16.28
C THR A 71 16.33 6.27 14.75
N ILE A 72 15.49 7.17 14.23
CA ILE A 72 15.26 7.30 12.78
C ILE A 72 16.51 7.79 12.04
N ARG A 73 17.25 8.74 12.64
CA ARG A 73 18.49 9.29 12.07
C ARG A 73 19.72 8.41 12.26
N ASN A 74 19.65 7.39 13.09
CA ASN A 74 20.77 6.47 13.30
C ASN A 74 21.05 5.68 12.01
N LEU A 75 22.32 5.37 11.72
CA LEU A 75 22.71 4.53 10.57
C LEU A 75 22.17 3.09 10.67
N GLY A 76 21.76 2.64 11.85
CA GLY A 76 21.02 1.39 12.06
C GLY A 76 19.54 1.45 11.69
N SER A 77 19.05 2.62 11.28
CA SER A 77 17.73 2.80 10.68
C SER A 77 17.87 2.91 9.16
N VAL A 78 16.97 2.27 8.41
CA VAL A 78 16.91 2.33 6.94
C VAL A 78 16.84 3.79 6.47
N ILE A 79 16.12 4.64 7.20
CA ILE A 79 15.95 6.05 6.84
C ILE A 79 17.26 6.82 7.05
N GLY A 80 17.91 6.63 8.20
CA GLY A 80 19.20 7.26 8.49
C GLY A 80 20.28 6.82 7.50
N PHE A 81 20.31 5.53 7.15
CA PHE A 81 21.18 5.00 6.12
C PHE A 81 20.87 5.58 4.74
N ALA A 82 19.59 5.65 4.35
CA ALA A 82 19.16 6.20 3.07
C ALA A 82 19.58 7.66 2.89
N ILE A 83 19.45 8.48 3.94
CA ILE A 83 19.88 9.89 3.92
C ILE A 83 21.39 9.97 3.67
N GLU A 84 22.19 9.18 4.37
CA GLU A 84 23.65 9.25 4.24
C GLU A 84 24.14 8.68 2.90
N ASP A 85 23.63 7.52 2.48
CA ASP A 85 24.00 6.90 1.21
C ASP A 85 23.54 7.72 0.00
N SER A 86 22.41 8.44 0.10
CA SER A 86 21.95 9.35 -0.96
C SER A 86 22.90 10.53 -1.23
N LYS A 87 23.78 10.89 -0.29
CA LYS A 87 24.82 11.91 -0.51
C LYS A 87 25.94 11.41 -1.42
N VAL A 88 26.14 10.08 -1.45
CA VAL A 88 27.16 9.42 -2.27
C VAL A 88 26.57 9.06 -3.63
N GLU A 89 25.40 8.43 -3.65
CA GLU A 89 24.75 7.96 -4.86
C GLU A 89 23.22 8.10 -4.74
N GLN A 90 22.65 8.93 -5.61
CA GLN A 90 21.23 9.27 -5.59
C GLN A 90 20.37 8.29 -6.39
N GLY A 91 19.06 8.32 -6.17
CA GLY A 91 18.08 7.56 -6.96
C GLY A 91 17.91 6.09 -6.56
N LYS A 92 18.57 5.65 -5.49
CA LYS A 92 18.38 4.33 -4.88
C LYS A 92 17.06 4.22 -4.12
N GLU A 93 16.52 3.02 -4.07
CA GLU A 93 15.35 2.66 -3.27
C GLU A 93 15.75 1.65 -2.18
N TYR A 94 15.46 1.98 -0.91
CA TYR A 94 15.82 1.17 0.24
C TYR A 94 14.59 0.39 0.71
N ILE A 95 14.62 -0.93 0.53
CA ILE A 95 13.47 -1.81 0.70
C ILE A 95 13.65 -2.61 1.99
N PHE A 96 12.59 -2.72 2.79
CA PHE A 96 12.53 -3.62 3.93
C PHE A 96 11.11 -4.18 4.10
N CYS A 97 11.00 -5.31 4.79
CA CYS A 97 9.71 -5.90 5.10
C CYS A 97 9.16 -5.44 6.45
N TYR A 98 7.86 -5.11 6.51
CA TYR A 98 7.18 -4.83 7.77
C TYR A 98 6.83 -6.13 8.51
N ARG A 99 7.56 -6.42 9.59
CA ARG A 99 7.37 -7.62 10.44
C ARG A 99 7.07 -7.22 11.88
N PRO A 100 5.81 -6.88 12.22
CA PRO A 100 5.46 -6.47 13.59
C PRO A 100 5.57 -7.60 14.62
N THR A 101 5.56 -8.86 14.18
CA THR A 101 5.76 -10.05 15.04
C THR A 101 7.23 -10.35 15.32
N SER A 102 8.16 -9.69 14.62
CA SER A 102 9.61 -9.85 14.84
C SER A 102 10.07 -9.08 16.07
N SER A 103 11.11 -9.57 16.74
CA SER A 103 11.83 -8.82 17.78
C SER A 103 12.73 -7.71 17.23
N LEU A 104 12.89 -7.66 15.89
CA LEU A 104 13.66 -6.62 15.23
C LEU A 104 12.90 -5.30 15.23
N ARG A 105 13.63 -4.21 15.51
CA ARG A 105 13.09 -2.85 15.39
C ARG A 105 12.62 -2.59 13.95
N LEU A 106 11.52 -1.86 13.82
CA LEU A 106 11.04 -1.34 12.53
C LEU A 106 12.14 -0.56 11.81
N ALA A 107 12.22 -0.73 10.48
CA ALA A 107 13.22 -0.10 9.63
C ALA A 107 14.67 -0.32 10.11
N ASN A 108 15.03 -1.53 10.54
CA ASN A 108 16.41 -1.88 10.84
C ASN A 108 17.18 -2.23 9.56
N THR A 109 18.42 -1.76 9.42
CA THR A 109 19.28 -2.02 8.25
C THR A 109 19.74 -3.47 8.10
N ILE A 110 19.64 -4.31 9.15
CA ILE A 110 19.98 -5.75 9.10
C ILE A 110 19.12 -6.50 8.06
N SER A 111 17.88 -6.06 7.84
CA SER A 111 16.95 -6.66 6.89
C SER A 111 16.50 -5.64 5.84
N MET A 112 17.49 -4.98 5.23
CA MET A 112 17.27 -3.98 4.18
C MET A 112 17.98 -4.40 2.89
N ALA A 113 17.36 -4.10 1.75
CA ALA A 113 17.94 -4.22 0.43
C ALA A 113 17.98 -2.85 -0.24
N VAL A 114 19.00 -2.62 -1.06
CA VAL A 114 19.17 -1.41 -1.84
C VAL A 114 18.91 -1.76 -3.28
N ALA A 115 17.78 -1.28 -3.81
CA ALA A 115 17.44 -1.39 -5.22
C ALA A 115 17.98 -0.19 -6.00
N ARG A 116 18.61 -0.47 -7.14
CA ARG A 116 19.18 0.52 -8.06
C ARG A 116 18.77 0.18 -9.49
N VAL A 117 18.63 1.22 -10.31
CA VAL A 117 18.40 1.09 -11.75
C VAL A 117 19.76 0.93 -12.43
N GLY A 118 20.03 -0.25 -12.95
CA GLY A 118 21.24 -0.56 -13.71
C GLY A 118 21.21 -0.02 -15.14
N ALA A 119 22.34 -0.15 -15.83
CA ALA A 119 22.45 0.20 -17.24
C ALA A 119 21.42 -0.57 -18.08
N GLY A 120 20.64 0.16 -18.88
CA GLY A 120 19.56 -0.42 -19.70
C GLY A 120 18.22 -0.60 -18.98
N GLY A 121 18.06 -0.08 -17.76
CA GLY A 121 16.78 -0.08 -17.04
C GLY A 121 16.49 -1.37 -16.27
N ALA A 122 17.46 -2.27 -16.13
CA ALA A 122 17.31 -3.45 -15.27
C ALA A 122 17.37 -3.05 -13.79
N ILE A 123 16.43 -3.51 -12.98
CA ILE A 123 16.47 -3.30 -11.53
C ILE A 123 17.37 -4.36 -10.91
N THR A 124 18.41 -3.90 -10.19
CA THR A 124 19.26 -4.77 -9.38
C THR A 124 19.06 -4.39 -7.93
N ALA A 125 18.86 -5.38 -7.06
CA ALA A 125 18.73 -5.12 -5.64
C ALA A 125 19.75 -5.94 -4.84
N GLU A 126 20.45 -5.24 -3.95
CA GLU A 126 21.54 -5.79 -3.16
C GLU A 126 21.14 -5.82 -1.69
N GLY A 127 21.19 -7.00 -1.07
CA GLY A 127 20.81 -7.19 0.33
C GLY A 127 20.49 -8.64 0.66
N PRO A 128 20.27 -8.98 1.93
CA PRO A 128 19.82 -10.31 2.33
C PRO A 128 18.44 -10.61 1.75
N ALA A 129 18.16 -11.88 1.46
CA ALA A 129 16.84 -12.29 0.97
C ALA A 129 15.70 -11.92 1.94
N ALA A 130 16.01 -11.82 3.23
CA ALA A 130 15.11 -11.39 4.30
C ALA A 130 14.78 -9.89 4.27
N ALA A 131 15.39 -9.09 3.38
CA ALA A 131 15.00 -7.70 3.19
C ALA A 131 13.67 -7.55 2.44
N PHE A 132 13.41 -8.45 1.50
CA PHE A 132 12.11 -8.53 0.83
C PHE A 132 11.14 -9.31 1.68
N CYS A 133 9.85 -8.98 1.56
CA CYS A 133 8.84 -9.77 2.23
C CYS A 133 8.68 -11.15 1.57
N ASP A 134 8.64 -12.19 2.39
CA ASP A 134 8.18 -13.51 2.00
C ASP A 134 6.64 -13.55 2.07
N LEU A 135 6.01 -13.72 0.92
CA LEU A 135 4.55 -13.77 0.80
C LEU A 135 3.92 -14.99 1.49
N SER A 136 4.73 -15.95 1.94
CA SER A 136 4.28 -17.15 2.65
C SER A 136 4.48 -17.11 4.17
N ALA A 137 5.24 -16.14 4.69
CA ALA A 137 5.66 -16.13 6.09
C ALA A 137 5.62 -14.74 6.77
N ASP A 138 5.83 -13.66 6.02
CA ASP A 138 6.01 -12.31 6.59
C ASP A 138 4.69 -11.54 6.76
N PHE A 139 3.71 -12.20 7.38
CA PHE A 139 2.40 -11.60 7.60
C PHE A 139 2.45 -10.52 8.68
N GLY A 140 1.75 -9.42 8.43
CA GLY A 140 1.63 -8.29 9.38
C GLY A 140 0.81 -8.62 10.64
N SER A 141 0.22 -9.81 10.74
CA SER A 141 -0.54 -10.24 11.92
C SER A 141 -0.63 -11.77 11.99
N SER A 142 -1.01 -12.29 13.15
CA SER A 142 -1.30 -13.72 13.37
C SER A 142 -2.48 -14.26 12.53
N ARG A 143 -3.24 -13.39 11.85
CA ARG A 143 -4.32 -13.82 10.93
C ARG A 143 -3.79 -14.20 9.55
N GLU A 144 -2.49 -14.04 9.31
CA GLU A 144 -1.79 -14.47 8.09
C GLU A 144 -2.47 -14.01 6.79
N ALA A 145 -2.98 -12.78 6.80
CA ALA A 145 -3.83 -12.27 5.73
C ALA A 145 -3.09 -11.33 4.78
N VAL A 146 -2.33 -10.38 5.33
CA VAL A 146 -1.71 -9.29 4.57
C VAL A 146 -0.21 -9.24 4.86
N VAL A 147 0.57 -9.02 3.81
CA VAL A 147 2.01 -8.78 3.85
C VAL A 147 2.26 -7.35 3.38
N THR A 148 3.11 -6.60 4.09
CA THR A 148 3.39 -5.20 3.74
C THR A 148 4.87 -4.97 3.51
N GLN A 149 5.23 -4.61 2.29
CA GLN A 149 6.58 -4.18 1.94
C GLN A 149 6.68 -2.67 2.04
N VAL A 150 7.80 -2.18 2.55
CA VAL A 150 8.08 -0.75 2.66
C VAL A 150 9.32 -0.43 1.85
N SER A 151 9.26 0.66 1.09
CA SER A 151 10.42 1.26 0.47
C SER A 151 10.59 2.71 0.91
N VAL A 152 11.84 3.11 1.06
CA VAL A 152 12.24 4.49 1.35
C VAL A 152 13.04 4.95 0.15
N LYS A 153 12.68 6.12 -0.37
CA LYS A 153 13.39 6.78 -1.46
C LYS A 153 13.68 8.22 -1.06
N ILE A 154 14.85 8.69 -1.44
CA ILE A 154 15.19 10.10 -1.36
C ILE A 154 14.95 10.69 -2.75
N PRO A 155 13.85 11.46 -2.98
CA PRO A 155 13.53 11.98 -4.30
C PRO A 155 14.62 12.94 -4.78
N VAL A 156 15.04 12.76 -6.03
CA VAL A 156 15.99 13.66 -6.70
C VAL A 156 15.29 14.79 -7.43
N ASP A 157 14.04 14.56 -7.85
CA ASP A 157 13.28 15.54 -8.61
C ASP A 157 12.73 16.64 -7.66
N PRO A 158 12.89 17.91 -8.03
CA PRO A 158 12.28 19.01 -7.28
C PRO A 158 10.75 18.86 -7.28
N PRO A 159 10.06 19.17 -6.18
CA PRO A 159 8.60 19.21 -6.19
C PRO A 159 8.14 20.31 -7.16
N ALA A 160 6.97 20.13 -7.77
CA ALA A 160 6.48 20.98 -8.87
C ALA A 160 6.42 22.50 -8.56
N ASN A 161 6.46 22.88 -7.28
CA ASN A 161 6.37 24.26 -6.81
C ASN A 161 7.60 24.73 -5.99
N SER A 162 8.74 24.02 -6.01
CA SER A 162 9.91 24.49 -5.26
C SER A 162 10.53 25.74 -5.87
N LEU A 163 10.84 26.71 -5.01
CA LEU A 163 11.61 27.89 -5.36
C LEU A 163 13.11 27.56 -5.40
N PRO A 164 13.91 28.29 -6.21
CA PRO A 164 15.36 28.19 -6.15
C PRO A 164 15.85 28.50 -4.73
N GLY A 165 16.51 27.53 -4.09
CA GLY A 165 17.04 27.66 -2.73
C GLY A 165 16.25 26.98 -1.62
N ASP A 166 15.09 26.37 -1.91
CA ASP A 166 14.23 25.70 -0.90
C ASP A 166 14.92 24.55 -0.15
N PHE A 167 15.95 23.94 -0.75
CA PHE A 167 16.67 22.79 -0.19
C PHE A 167 18.07 23.13 0.33
N LEU A 168 18.43 24.42 0.40
CA LEU A 168 19.70 24.84 0.98
C LEU A 168 19.64 24.74 2.51
N THR A 169 20.78 24.41 3.13
CA THR A 169 20.95 24.49 4.58
C THR A 169 20.74 25.93 5.04
N GLN A 170 19.75 26.15 5.89
CA GLN A 170 19.51 27.45 6.53
C GLN A 170 19.91 27.37 8.01
N GLY A 171 20.37 28.49 8.59
CA GLY A 171 20.62 28.60 10.03
C GLY A 171 22.04 28.30 10.51
N ASN A 172 23.02 28.16 9.61
CA ASN A 172 24.43 28.06 9.98
C ASN A 172 24.99 29.45 10.36
N ASN A 173 25.33 29.62 11.65
CA ASN A 173 26.03 30.79 12.17
C ASN A 173 27.54 30.49 12.27
N GLU A 174 28.34 31.08 11.38
CA GLU A 174 29.79 30.85 11.37
C GLU A 174 30.54 31.48 12.56
N SER A 175 29.91 32.42 13.30
CA SER A 175 30.54 33.06 14.46
C SER A 175 30.63 32.18 15.71
N GLU A 176 29.91 31.05 15.79
CA GLU A 176 29.93 30.16 16.98
C GLU A 176 30.87 28.96 16.85
N GLY A 177 31.66 28.85 15.77
CA GLY A 177 32.64 27.76 15.62
C GLY A 177 32.03 26.35 15.60
N GLN A 178 30.72 26.24 15.33
CA GLN A 178 30.05 24.94 15.22
C GLN A 178 30.51 24.23 13.94
N ILE A 179 31.39 23.24 14.12
CA ILE A 179 31.76 22.23 13.10
C ILE A 179 30.59 21.26 12.87
N THR A 180 29.56 21.33 13.69
CA THR A 180 28.30 20.60 13.48
C THR A 180 27.46 21.43 12.51
N GLN A 181 27.25 20.94 11.30
CA GLN A 181 26.21 21.46 10.41
C GLN A 181 24.84 21.28 11.10
N THR A 182 24.46 22.24 11.93
CA THR A 182 23.14 22.34 12.56
C THR A 182 22.08 22.83 11.56
N GLY A 183 22.50 23.15 10.32
CA GLY A 183 21.61 23.40 9.20
C GLY A 183 20.97 22.09 8.76
N THR A 184 19.78 21.79 9.28
CA THR A 184 18.93 20.71 8.79
C THR A 184 18.64 21.00 7.30
N VAL A 185 19.30 20.28 6.39
CA VAL A 185 18.88 20.25 4.98
C VAL A 185 17.41 19.83 5.00
N LYS A 186 16.53 20.55 4.27
CA LYS A 186 15.16 20.10 4.01
C LYS A 186 15.19 18.86 3.10
N GLN A 187 15.65 17.74 3.65
CA GLN A 187 15.72 16.49 2.91
C GLN A 187 14.32 15.91 2.82
N ARG A 188 13.84 15.74 1.58
CA ARG A 188 12.60 15.03 1.31
C ARG A 188 12.84 13.54 1.41
N ILE A 189 11.96 12.86 2.12
CA ILE A 189 11.96 11.41 2.31
C ILE A 189 10.61 10.92 1.83
N ARG A 190 10.60 10.07 0.82
CA ARG A 190 9.40 9.43 0.30
C ARG A 190 9.37 8.00 0.81
N ILE A 191 8.27 7.64 1.43
CA ILE A 191 8.02 6.30 1.94
C ILE A 191 6.85 5.73 1.15
N THR A 192 7.08 4.60 0.50
CA THR A 192 6.05 3.88 -0.24
C THR A 192 5.80 2.56 0.46
N THR A 193 4.55 2.30 0.83
CA THR A 193 4.13 1.07 1.50
C THR A 193 3.19 0.31 0.59
N THR A 194 3.50 -0.96 0.34
CA THR A 194 2.73 -1.83 -0.53
C THR A 194 2.17 -2.97 0.30
N ALA A 195 0.88 -2.91 0.61
CA ALA A 195 0.14 -3.98 1.25
C ALA A 195 -0.40 -4.97 0.20
N ILE A 196 -0.28 -6.26 0.49
CA ILE A 196 -0.51 -7.35 -0.46
C ILE A 196 -1.34 -8.43 0.22
N PHE A 197 -2.37 -8.94 -0.46
CA PHE A 197 -3.04 -10.18 -0.07
C PHE A 197 -2.51 -11.37 -0.88
N PRO A 198 -1.47 -12.08 -0.39
CA PRO A 198 -0.82 -13.13 -1.17
C PRO A 198 -1.73 -14.33 -1.47
N VAL A 199 -2.79 -14.55 -0.70
CA VAL A 199 -3.73 -15.68 -0.88
C VAL A 199 -4.46 -15.67 -2.22
N PHE A 200 -4.59 -14.51 -2.87
CA PHE A 200 -5.22 -14.40 -4.20
C PHE A 200 -4.22 -14.63 -5.35
N ALA A 201 -2.94 -14.85 -5.06
CA ALA A 201 -1.95 -15.16 -6.08
C ALA A 201 -2.20 -16.55 -6.66
N ALA A 202 -2.53 -16.62 -7.95
CA ALA A 202 -2.67 -17.90 -8.66
C ALA A 202 -1.34 -18.69 -8.68
N ASN A 203 -0.21 -17.97 -8.77
CA ASN A 203 1.13 -18.52 -8.62
C ASN A 203 1.93 -17.68 -7.62
N GLN A 204 2.23 -18.27 -6.47
CA GLN A 204 2.95 -17.59 -5.40
C GLN A 204 4.39 -17.25 -5.79
N ALA A 205 5.02 -18.03 -6.67
CA ALA A 205 6.38 -17.74 -7.15
C ALA A 205 6.43 -16.48 -8.03
N ASP A 206 5.42 -16.28 -8.89
CA ASP A 206 5.34 -15.09 -9.75
C ASP A 206 5.05 -13.84 -8.91
N ALA A 207 4.16 -13.95 -7.92
CA ALA A 207 3.91 -12.87 -6.97
C ALA A 207 5.15 -12.54 -6.14
N GLN A 208 5.90 -13.55 -5.68
CA GLN A 208 7.15 -13.36 -4.95
C GLN A 208 8.23 -12.71 -5.84
N ALA A 209 8.26 -13.03 -7.13
CA ALA A 209 9.16 -12.40 -8.10
C ALA A 209 8.83 -10.91 -8.29
N CYS A 210 7.54 -10.53 -8.33
CA CYS A 210 7.14 -9.12 -8.36
C CYS A 210 7.73 -8.34 -7.18
N VAL A 211 7.63 -8.87 -5.96
CA VAL A 211 8.09 -8.24 -4.71
C VAL A 211 9.61 -8.09 -4.64
N ARG A 212 10.37 -8.94 -5.34
CA ARG A 212 11.85 -8.99 -5.29
C ARG A 212 12.56 -8.25 -6.42
N THR A 213 11.92 -8.13 -7.58
CA THR A 213 12.61 -7.72 -8.83
C THR A 213 12.16 -6.36 -9.36
N ARG A 214 11.17 -5.73 -8.71
CA ARG A 214 10.59 -4.46 -9.15
C ARG A 214 10.78 -3.38 -8.10
N LEU A 215 10.78 -2.13 -8.56
CA LEU A 215 10.74 -0.97 -7.67
C LEU A 215 9.34 -0.82 -7.07
N ASN A 216 9.23 -0.29 -5.87
CA ASN A 216 7.93 0.07 -5.31
C ASN A 216 7.47 1.44 -5.83
N ASP A 217 8.39 2.37 -6.09
CA ASP A 217 8.11 3.71 -6.59
C ASP A 217 8.70 4.00 -7.99
N ASN A 218 7.84 4.49 -8.90
CA ASN A 218 8.17 4.92 -10.26
C ASN A 218 7.88 6.41 -10.55
N THR A 219 7.72 7.24 -9.51
CA THR A 219 7.29 8.65 -9.63
C THR A 219 8.39 9.58 -10.12
N ASP A 220 9.66 9.21 -9.90
CA ASP A 220 10.79 10.00 -10.37
C ASP A 220 10.94 9.93 -11.90
N SER A 221 11.47 10.99 -12.50
CA SER A 221 11.68 11.14 -13.94
C SER A 221 12.46 9.98 -14.55
N ALA A 222 13.48 9.49 -13.84
CA ALA A 222 14.33 8.36 -14.25
C ALA A 222 13.64 7.00 -14.17
N THR A 223 12.59 6.86 -13.34
CA THR A 223 11.84 5.60 -13.18
C THR A 223 10.44 5.69 -13.78
N ALA A 224 10.09 6.81 -14.42
CA ALA A 224 8.81 7.00 -15.08
C ALA A 224 8.56 5.90 -16.13
N GLY A 225 7.43 5.22 -16.01
CA GLY A 225 7.03 4.13 -16.90
C GLY A 225 7.53 2.73 -16.49
N PHE A 226 8.33 2.61 -15.43
CA PHE A 226 8.69 1.31 -14.88
C PHE A 226 7.47 0.67 -14.21
N VAL A 227 7.33 -0.65 -14.38
CA VAL A 227 6.25 -1.41 -13.75
C VAL A 227 6.60 -1.67 -12.29
N THR A 228 5.84 -1.07 -11.37
CA THR A 228 6.06 -1.19 -9.92
C THR A 228 5.67 -2.57 -9.37
N VAL A 229 6.07 -2.86 -8.12
CA VAL A 229 5.60 -4.04 -7.38
C VAL A 229 4.07 -4.11 -7.38
N ALA A 230 3.40 -3.00 -7.06
CA ALA A 230 1.94 -2.92 -7.02
C ALA A 230 1.32 -3.21 -8.40
N GLN A 231 1.84 -2.63 -9.47
CA GLN A 231 1.35 -2.89 -10.82
C GLN A 231 1.59 -4.34 -11.26
N CYS A 232 2.75 -4.91 -10.93
CA CYS A 232 3.08 -6.30 -11.22
C CYS A 232 2.10 -7.26 -10.55
N LEU A 233 1.80 -7.04 -9.26
CA LEU A 233 0.86 -7.86 -8.50
C LEU A 233 -0.59 -7.68 -8.96
N ALA A 234 -1.00 -6.44 -9.28
CA ALA A 234 -2.32 -6.17 -9.84
C ALA A 234 -2.55 -6.88 -11.18
N ASN A 235 -1.52 -6.93 -12.05
CA ASN A 235 -1.58 -7.66 -13.32
C ASN A 235 -1.73 -9.18 -13.14
N LEU A 236 -1.27 -9.72 -12.00
CA LEU A 236 -1.47 -11.12 -11.62
C LEU A 236 -2.83 -11.37 -10.93
N GLY A 237 -3.67 -10.35 -10.79
CA GLY A 237 -4.97 -10.43 -10.10
C GLY A 237 -4.86 -10.43 -8.58
N VAL A 238 -3.71 -10.08 -8.01
CA VAL A 238 -3.50 -10.00 -6.57
C VAL A 238 -3.99 -8.64 -6.06
N PRO A 239 -4.93 -8.59 -5.09
CA PRO A 239 -5.33 -7.33 -4.47
C PRO A 239 -4.15 -6.70 -3.73
N VAL A 240 -3.86 -5.46 -4.10
CA VAL A 240 -2.79 -4.66 -3.51
C VAL A 240 -3.25 -3.24 -3.26
N ASN A 241 -2.69 -2.62 -2.23
CA ASN A 241 -2.80 -1.18 -2.02
C ASN A 241 -1.39 -0.62 -1.80
N SER A 242 -1.02 0.36 -2.62
CA SER A 242 0.25 1.06 -2.50
C SER A 242 -0.03 2.50 -2.08
N GLN A 243 0.52 2.89 -0.95
CA GLN A 243 0.42 4.23 -0.40
C GLN A 243 1.78 4.89 -0.43
N MET A 244 1.80 6.17 -0.76
CA MET A 244 3.02 6.97 -0.83
C MET A 244 2.85 8.19 0.04
N GLN A 245 3.82 8.41 0.92
CA GLN A 245 3.88 9.59 1.75
C GLN A 245 5.25 10.24 1.69
N GLU A 246 5.26 11.54 1.46
CA GLU A 246 6.47 12.34 1.49
C GLU A 246 6.54 13.17 2.78
N PHE A 247 7.72 13.19 3.38
CA PHE A 247 8.02 13.94 4.59
C PHE A 247 9.23 14.83 4.36
N TYR A 248 9.20 16.02 4.94
CA TYR A 248 10.41 16.82 5.13
C TYR A 248 11.04 16.41 6.46
N LEU A 249 12.33 16.09 6.43
CA LEU A 249 13.04 15.65 7.64
C LEU A 249 12.94 16.69 8.77
N GLN A 250 12.93 17.98 8.45
CA GLN A 250 12.79 19.05 9.44
C GLN A 250 11.42 19.04 10.12
N ASP A 251 10.34 19.06 9.35
CA ASP A 251 8.97 19.02 9.87
C ASP A 251 8.72 17.75 10.68
N TRP A 252 9.30 16.62 10.26
CA TRP A 252 9.20 15.35 10.99
C TRP A 252 9.92 15.40 12.35
N ILE A 253 11.05 16.11 12.45
CA ILE A 253 11.76 16.32 13.71
C ILE A 253 10.96 17.24 14.64
N GLU A 254 10.39 18.33 14.11
CA GLU A 254 9.60 19.28 14.90
C GLU A 254 8.38 18.59 15.51
N GLN A 255 7.61 17.84 14.72
CA GLN A 255 6.44 17.08 15.19
C GLN A 255 6.77 16.05 16.28
N LEU A 256 7.98 15.48 16.26
CA LEU A 256 8.41 14.49 17.26
C LEU A 256 9.06 15.11 18.50
N SER A 257 9.41 16.39 18.45
CA SER A 257 9.99 17.12 19.59
C SER A 257 8.96 17.77 20.51
N GLU A 258 7.72 17.91 20.04
CA GLU A 258 6.58 18.48 20.79
C GLU A 258 5.78 17.43 21.60
N ILE A 259 6.15 16.14 21.50
CA ILE A 259 5.57 15.01 22.25
C ILE A 259 6.55 14.54 23.32
#